data_AF-A0A2V6KPB7-F1
#
_entry.id   AF-A0A2V6KPB7-F1
#
_cell.length_a   1.000
_cell.length_b   1.000
_cell.length_c   1.000
_cell.angle_alpha   90.00
_cell.angle_beta   90.00
_cell.angle_gamma   90.00
#
_symmetry.space_group_name_H-M   'P 1'
#
loop_
_entity.id
_entity.type
_entity.pdbx_description
1 polymer ?
#
loop_
_entity_poly.entity_id
_entity_poly.type
_entity_poly.pdbx_seq_one_letter_code
_entity_poly.pdbx_strand_id
1 'polypeptide(L)'
;MIDGRAIAEKVYVDLRREIAELKAKGITPGLAVILVGENPASRAYVRSKDKMCRDLGLHSLKLELPESTTQRELLRRVEELNRDSSI
;
A
#
# COMPACT_ATOMS: atom_id res chain seq x y z
N MET A 1 5.47 -30.56 -0.49
CA MET A 1 4.72 -29.31 -0.76
C MET A 1 5.35 -28.19 0.05
N ILE A 2 5.53 -27.01 -0.55
CA ILE A 2 5.96 -25.81 0.17
C ILE A 2 4.70 -25.18 0.78
N ASP A 3 4.71 -24.94 2.09
CA ASP A 3 3.62 -24.23 2.78
C ASP A 3 3.84 -22.71 2.67
N GLY A 4 3.29 -22.13 1.60
CA GLY A 4 3.38 -20.68 1.36
C GLY A 4 2.70 -19.83 2.44
N ARG A 5 1.73 -20.39 3.18
CA ARG A 5 1.03 -19.66 4.25
C ARG A 5 1.93 -19.50 5.46
N ALA A 6 2.55 -20.59 5.92
CA ALA A 6 3.48 -20.55 7.04
C ALA A 6 4.68 -19.63 6.76
N ILE A 7 5.15 -19.57 5.51
CA ILE A 7 6.22 -18.65 5.09
C ILE A 7 5.74 -17.20 5.14
N ALA A 8 4.55 -16.89 4.59
CA ALA A 8 3.99 -15.54 4.61
C ALA A 8 3.77 -15.04 6.04
N GLU A 9 3.29 -15.89 6.95
CA GLU A 9 3.10 -15.54 8.36
C GLU A 9 4.42 -15.11 9.03
N LYS A 10 5.53 -15.82 8.76
CA LYS A 10 6.86 -15.43 9.26
C LYS A 10 7.28 -14.05 8.74
N VAL A 11 7.11 -13.81 7.43
CA VAL A 11 7.42 -12.52 6.82
C VAL A 11 6.63 -11.38 7.47
N TYR A 12 5.34 -11.58 7.76
CA TYR A 12 4.54 -10.55 8.43
C TYR A 12 4.97 -10.29 9.87
N VAL A 13 5.43 -11.32 10.60
CA VAL A 13 5.96 -11.14 11.95
C VAL A 13 7.23 -10.29 11.93
N ASP A 14 8.16 -10.59 11.03
CA ASP A 14 9.38 -9.80 10.87
C ASP A 14 9.08 -8.36 10.42
N LEU A 15 8.18 -8.18 9.45
CA LEU A 15 7.75 -6.85 9.01
C LEU A 15 7.15 -6.02 10.15
N ARG A 16 6.29 -6.62 10.98
CA ARG A 16 5.71 -5.91 12.14
C ARG A 16 6.79 -5.43 13.10
N ARG A 17 7.83 -6.23 13.34
CA ARG A 17 8.96 -5.83 14.19
C ARG A 17 9.69 -4.63 13.59
N GLU A 18 10.05 -4.70 12.32
CA GLU A 18 10.75 -3.61 11.62
C GLU A 18 9.93 -2.31 11.59
N ILE A 19 8.62 -2.41 11.33
CA ILE A 19 7.71 -1.26 11.36
C ILE A 19 7.64 -0.66 12.77
N ALA A 20 7.59 -1.49 13.81
CA ALA A 20 7.61 -1.01 15.19
C ALA A 20 8.92 -0.29 15.54
N GLU A 21 10.06 -0.80 15.10
CA GLU A 21 11.37 -0.16 15.28
C GLU A 21 11.46 1.19 14.55
N LEU A 22 10.91 1.29 13.34
CA LEU A 22 10.84 2.55 12.60
C LEU A 22 9.91 3.54 13.30
N LYS A 23 8.77 3.09 13.79
CA LYS A 23 7.83 3.93 14.56
C LYS A 23 8.44 4.45 15.85
N ALA A 24 9.25 3.64 16.54
CA ALA A 24 9.98 4.08 17.72
C ALA A 24 10.99 5.21 17.41
N LYS A 25 11.45 5.30 16.16
CA LYS A 25 12.29 6.40 15.65
C LYS A 25 11.47 7.58 15.08
N GLY A 26 10.15 7.56 15.21
CA GLY A 26 9.25 8.57 14.66
C GLY A 26 8.96 8.42 13.17
N ILE A 27 9.38 7.31 12.54
CA ILE A 27 9.17 7.05 11.11
C ILE A 27 8.01 6.07 10.95
N THR A 28 6.94 6.50 10.27
CA THR A 28 5.84 5.60 9.90
C THR A 28 5.92 5.33 8.40
N PRO A 29 6.28 4.11 7.96
CA PRO A 29 6.35 3.81 6.55
C PRO A 29 4.96 3.83 5.91
N GLY A 30 4.88 4.31 4.67
CA GLY A 30 3.65 4.47 3.90
C GLY A 30 3.55 3.56 2.68
N LEU A 31 2.31 3.27 2.25
CA LEU A 31 2.02 2.70 0.95
C LEU A 31 0.87 3.47 0.30
N ALA A 32 1.15 4.11 -0.84
CA ALA A 32 0.13 4.65 -1.71
C ALA A 32 -0.24 3.68 -2.84
N VAL A 33 -1.54 3.60 -3.16
CA VAL A 33 -2.07 2.81 -4.25
C VAL A 33 -3.00 3.68 -5.10
N ILE A 34 -2.70 3.79 -6.39
CA ILE A 34 -3.58 4.43 -7.38
C ILE A 34 -4.32 3.34 -8.15
N LEU A 35 -5.65 3.40 -8.14
CA LEU A 35 -6.53 2.56 -8.94
C LEU A 35 -7.27 3.44 -9.94
N VAL A 36 -7.13 3.13 -11.24
CA VAL A 36 -7.86 3.81 -12.31
C VAL A 36 -8.96 2.88 -12.83
N GLY A 37 -10.20 3.37 -12.85
CA GLY A 37 -11.37 2.62 -13.30
C GLY A 37 -11.89 1.59 -12.31
N GLU A 38 -12.80 0.75 -12.77
CA GLU A 38 -13.66 -0.07 -11.89
C GLU A 38 -13.41 -1.59 -12.01
N ASN A 39 -12.22 -2.00 -12.48
CA ASN A 39 -11.93 -3.43 -12.66
C ASN A 39 -12.09 -4.19 -11.32
N PRO A 40 -13.06 -5.14 -11.22
CA PRO A 40 -13.37 -5.83 -9.97
C PRO A 40 -12.20 -6.60 -9.38
N ALA A 41 -11.35 -7.21 -10.23
CA ALA A 41 -10.17 -7.93 -9.79
C ALA A 41 -9.16 -6.97 -9.14
N SER A 42 -8.91 -5.82 -9.78
CA SER A 42 -8.03 -4.79 -9.25
C SER A 42 -8.52 -4.26 -7.91
N ARG A 43 -9.84 -4.03 -7.74
CA ARG A 43 -10.39 -3.62 -6.44
C ARG A 43 -10.17 -4.64 -5.33
N ALA A 44 -10.33 -5.94 -5.63
CA ALA A 44 -10.09 -7.00 -4.65
C ALA A 44 -8.61 -7.05 -4.22
N TYR A 45 -7.69 -6.95 -5.18
CA TYR A 45 -6.25 -6.91 -4.88
C TYR A 45 -5.85 -5.68 -4.05
N VAL A 46 -6.36 -4.49 -4.41
CA VAL A 46 -6.07 -3.25 -3.67
C VAL A 46 -6.61 -3.29 -2.25
N ARG A 47 -7.83 -3.80 -2.05
CA ARG A 47 -8.42 -3.97 -0.70
C ARG A 47 -7.58 -4.88 0.19
N SER A 48 -7.05 -5.97 -0.36
CA SER A 48 -6.16 -6.86 0.41
C SER A 48 -4.85 -6.16 0.82
N LYS A 49 -4.28 -5.32 -0.05
CA LYS A 49 -3.07 -4.54 0.26
C LYS A 49 -3.33 -3.47 1.31
N ASP A 50 -4.42 -2.72 1.18
CA ASP A 50 -4.84 -1.68 2.13
C ASP A 50 -5.11 -2.30 3.52
N LYS A 51 -5.84 -3.42 3.58
CA LYS A 51 -6.07 -4.15 4.83
C LYS A 51 -4.75 -4.59 5.47
N MET A 52 -3.86 -5.21 4.70
CA MET A 52 -2.57 -5.66 5.19
C MET A 52 -1.72 -4.51 5.72
N CYS A 53 -1.71 -3.37 5.03
CA CYS A 53 -0.97 -2.19 5.48
C CYS A 53 -1.47 -1.70 6.84
N ARG A 54 -2.80 -1.60 7.01
CA ARG A 54 -3.40 -1.23 8.29
C ARG A 54 -3.11 -2.26 9.39
N ASP A 55 -3.19 -3.55 9.08
CA ASP A 55 -2.91 -4.65 10.02
C ASP A 55 -1.43 -4.72 10.45
N LEU A 56 -0.52 -4.17 9.64
CA LEU A 56 0.90 -4.03 9.94
C LEU A 56 1.24 -2.66 10.57
N GLY A 57 0.27 -1.74 10.61
CA GLY A 57 0.43 -0.40 11.15
C GLY A 57 1.12 0.59 10.20
N LEU A 58 1.18 0.29 8.90
CA LEU A 58 1.68 1.21 7.88
C LEU A 58 0.68 2.35 7.64
N HIS A 59 1.19 3.51 7.23
CA HIS A 59 0.34 4.52 6.62
C HIS A 59 -0.14 3.99 5.26
N SER A 60 -1.44 4.08 4.96
CA SER A 60 -1.98 3.58 3.70
C SER A 60 -2.85 4.63 3.06
N LEU A 61 -2.52 4.95 1.80
CA LEU A 61 -3.25 5.90 0.99
C LEU A 61 -3.81 5.18 -0.24
N LYS A 62 -5.12 5.25 -0.42
CA LYS A 62 -5.80 4.67 -1.58
C LYS A 62 -6.44 5.78 -2.40
N LEU A 63 -6.01 5.94 -3.64
CA LEU A 63 -6.55 6.89 -4.60
C LEU A 63 -7.32 6.13 -5.68
N GLU A 64 -8.63 6.33 -5.72
CA GLU A 64 -9.50 5.78 -6.76
C GLU A 64 -9.80 6.90 -7.76
N LEU A 65 -9.43 6.66 -9.02
CA LEU A 65 -9.55 7.60 -10.12
C LEU A 65 -10.51 7.01 -11.17
N PRO A 66 -11.33 7.84 -11.85
CA PRO A 66 -12.26 7.36 -12.86
C PRO A 66 -11.52 6.78 -14.07
N GLU A 67 -12.17 5.90 -14.83
CA GLU A 67 -11.60 5.32 -16.06
C GLU A 67 -11.29 6.39 -17.13
N SER A 68 -12.00 7.52 -17.09
CA SER A 68 -11.75 8.68 -17.95
C SER A 68 -10.47 9.47 -17.59
N THR A 69 -9.75 9.06 -16.55
CA THR A 69 -8.50 9.72 -16.13
C THR A 69 -7.49 9.68 -17.26
N THR A 70 -7.03 10.87 -17.66
CA THR A 70 -6.00 10.99 -18.68
C THR A 70 -4.63 10.61 -18.14
N GLN A 71 -3.71 10.19 -19.01
CA GLN A 71 -2.32 9.93 -18.63
C GLN A 71 -1.68 11.12 -17.90
N ARG A 72 -1.98 12.35 -18.34
CA ARG A 72 -1.45 13.57 -17.72
C ARG A 72 -1.95 13.75 -16.28
N GLU A 73 -3.22 13.44 -16.02
CA GLU A 73 -3.78 13.47 -14.66
C GLU A 73 -3.16 12.39 -13.79
N LEU A 74 -3.00 11.17 -14.31
CA LEU A 74 -2.36 10.08 -13.60
C LEU A 74 -0.91 10.41 -13.23
N LEU A 75 -0.12 10.96 -14.16
CA LEU A 75 1.27 11.36 -13.90
C LEU A 75 1.35 12.46 -12.84
N ARG A 76 0.42 13.42 -12.83
CA ARG A 76 0.36 14.42 -11.76
C ARG A 76 0.12 13.78 -10.39
N ARG A 77 -0.77 12.79 -10.29
CA ARG A 77 -0.99 12.06 -9.03
C ARG A 77 0.27 11.32 -8.58
N VAL A 78 1.00 10.70 -9.51
CA VAL A 78 2.27 10.04 -9.18
C VAL A 78 3.30 11.06 -8.68
N GLU A 79 3.40 12.23 -9.31
CA GLU A 79 4.28 13.30 -8.85
C GLU A 79 3.89 13.87 -7.48
N GLU A 80 2.58 14.02 -7.20
CA GLU A 80 2.08 14.41 -5.89
C GLU A 80 2.54 13.42 -4.81
N LEU A 81 2.39 12.12 -5.07
CA LEU A 81 2.82 11.07 -4.13
C LEU A 81 4.34 11.01 -3.96
N ASN A 82 5.12 11.19 -5.03
CA ASN A 82 6.58 11.20 -4.94
C ASN A 82 7.13 12.36 -4.10
N ARG A 83 6.36 13.45 -3.92
CA ARG A 83 6.73 14.60 -3.08
C ARG A 83 6.13 14.52 -1.67
N ASP A 84 5.28 13.54 -1.40
CA ASP A 84 4.66 13.35 -0.09
C ASP A 84 5.64 12.61 0.83
N SER A 85 6.11 13.29 1.88
CA SER A 85 7.04 12.72 2.86
C SER A 85 6.43 11.64 3.76
N SER A 86 5.11 11.43 3.70
CA SER A 86 4.42 10.34 4.39
C SER A 86 4.27 9.07 3.56
N ILE A 87 4.71 9.13 2.29
CA ILE A 87 4.69 8.05 1.28
C ILE A 87 6.11 7.68 0.84
#